data_AF-A0A327LYS5-F1
#
_entry.id   AF-A0A327LYS5-F1
#
_cell.length_a   1.000
_cell.length_b   1.000
_cell.length_c   1.000
_cell.angle_alpha   90.00
_cell.angle_beta   90.00
_cell.angle_gamma   90.00
#
_symmetry.space_group_name_H-M   'P 1'
#
loop_
_entity.id
_entity.type
_entity.pdbx_description
1 polymer ?
#
loop_
_entity_poly.entity_id
_entity_poly.type
_entity_poly.pdbx_seq_one_letter_code
_entity_poly.pdbx_strand_id
1 'polypeptide(L)'
;MDRVVILDHGRVVADGNMSKLRQLAMLPVRLRLTLAEDAAFDWMDVEARRIGPGLFELSCLQGEKMGLLRRAAEDPQVADVEVLQPTLDELYGHFLHGRAGRAE
;
A
#
# COMPACT_ATOMS: atom_id res chain seq x y z
N MET A 1 -18.07 13.38 -1.31
CA MET A 1 -18.42 13.60 0.11
C MET A 1 -18.48 12.21 0.69
N ASP A 2 -17.40 11.76 1.32
CA ASP A 2 -17.26 10.37 1.72
C ASP A 2 -16.66 10.35 3.13
N ARG A 3 -17.53 10.21 4.13
CA ARG A 3 -17.15 10.15 5.54
C ARG A 3 -17.18 8.69 5.97
N VAL A 4 -16.11 8.28 6.64
CA VAL A 4 -15.90 6.95 7.18
C VAL A 4 -15.67 7.08 8.67
N VAL A 5 -16.35 6.23 9.43
CA VAL A 5 -16.22 6.15 10.88
C VAL A 5 -15.87 4.71 11.22
N ILE A 6 -14.75 4.51 11.91
CA ILE A 6 -14.30 3.22 12.39
C ILE A 6 -14.72 3.10 13.85
N LEU A 7 -15.52 2.08 14.14
CA LEU A 7 -16.05 1.78 15.47
C LEU A 7 -15.40 0.50 15.99
N ASP A 8 -15.08 0.49 17.27
CA ASP A 8 -14.62 -0.70 17.97
C ASP A 8 -15.30 -0.78 19.35
N HIS A 9 -15.97 -1.90 19.63
CA HIS A 9 -16.77 -2.11 20.85
C HIS A 9 -17.68 -0.92 21.25
N GLY A 10 -18.31 -0.27 20.26
CA GLY A 10 -19.22 0.87 20.49
C GLY A 10 -18.52 2.21 20.74
N ARG A 11 -17.20 2.29 20.56
CA ARG A 11 -16.43 3.54 20.62
C ARG A 11 -15.87 3.90 19.25
N VAL A 12 -15.93 5.18 18.89
CA VAL A 12 -15.29 5.69 17.67
C VAL A 12 -13.77 5.69 17.89
N VAL A 13 -13.04 4.98 17.03
CA VAL A 13 -11.58 4.95 17.04
C VAL A 13 -10.95 5.80 15.96
N ALA A 14 -11.65 6.00 14.85
CA ALA A 14 -11.22 6.91 13.80
C ALA A 14 -12.42 7.52 13.06
N ASP A 15 -12.30 8.77 12.66
CA ASP A 15 -13.30 9.55 11.92
C ASP A 15 -12.59 10.37 10.84
N GLY A 16 -13.09 10.32 9.61
CA GLY A 16 -12.56 11.11 8.51
C GLY A 16 -12.97 10.58 7.14
N ASN A 17 -12.44 11.15 6.07
CA ASN A 17 -12.57 10.53 4.75
C ASN A 17 -11.49 9.44 4.55
N MET A 18 -11.67 8.59 3.54
CA MET A 18 -10.74 7.49 3.26
C MET A 18 -9.29 7.95 3.06
N SER A 19 -9.08 9.08 2.36
CA SER A 19 -7.73 9.62 2.15
C SER A 19 -7.07 10.01 3.48
N LYS A 20 -7.80 10.68 4.36
CA LYS A 20 -7.32 11.10 5.68
C LYS A 20 -7.03 9.89 6.57
N LEU A 21 -7.94 8.90 6.60
CA LEU A 21 -7.73 7.68 7.39
C LEU A 21 -6.53 6.87 6.89
N ARG A 22 -6.33 6.80 5.57
CA ARG A 22 -5.15 6.15 4.98
C ARG A 22 -3.85 6.86 5.33
N GLN A 23 -3.84 8.20 5.31
CA GLN A 23 -2.69 8.99 5.75
C GLN A 23 -2.40 8.78 7.24
N LEU A 24 -3.43 8.76 8.08
CA LEU A 24 -3.29 8.57 9.53
C LEU A 24 -2.80 7.16 9.90
N ALA A 25 -3.25 6.14 9.18
CA ALA A 25 -2.83 4.76 9.43
C ALA A 25 -1.40 4.46 8.98
N MET A 26 -0.79 5.35 8.18
CA MET A 26 0.56 5.19 7.59
C MET A 26 0.81 3.79 7.00
N LEU A 27 -0.24 3.16 6.46
CA LEU A 27 -0.14 1.81 5.96
C LEU A 27 0.72 1.77 4.69
N PRO A 28 1.56 0.73 4.53
CA PRO A 28 2.35 0.57 3.33
C PRO A 28 1.44 0.43 2.11
N VAL A 29 1.83 1.11 1.03
CA VAL A 29 1.19 1.01 -0.28
C VAL A 29 1.84 -0.15 -1.01
N ARG A 30 1.01 -1.04 -1.54
CA ARG A 30 1.48 -2.12 -2.43
C ARG A 30 1.46 -1.64 -3.86
N LEU A 31 2.53 -1.91 -4.60
CA LEU A 31 2.67 -1.65 -6.02
C LEU A 31 2.83 -2.99 -6.70
N ARG A 32 2.03 -3.24 -7.74
CA ARG A 32 2.17 -4.43 -8.56
C ARG A 32 2.68 -4.00 -9.92
N LEU A 33 3.79 -4.60 -10.33
CA LEU A 33 4.45 -4.35 -11.59
C LEU A 33 4.30 -5.57 -12.48
N THR A 34 3.87 -5.34 -13.71
CA THR A 34 3.84 -6.33 -14.77
C THR A 34 4.90 -5.97 -15.79
N LEU A 35 5.79 -6.91 -16.08
CA LEU A 35 6.82 -6.76 -17.09
C LEU A 35 6.32 -7.33 -18.43
N ALA A 36 6.78 -6.71 -19.53
CA ALA A 36 6.44 -7.12 -20.88
C ALA A 36 7.02 -8.51 -21.22
N GLU A 37 8.21 -8.79 -20.70
CA GLU A 37 8.87 -10.08 -20.79
C GLU A 37 9.20 -10.60 -19.38
N ASP A 38 9.35 -11.91 -19.24
CA ASP A 38 9.73 -12.53 -17.98
C ASP A 38 11.24 -12.32 -17.70
N ALA A 39 11.60 -11.06 -17.49
CA ALA A 39 12.94 -10.59 -17.23
C ALA A 39 13.12 -10.20 -15.75
N ALA A 40 14.36 -10.20 -15.29
CA ALA A 40 14.70 -9.61 -14.00
C ALA A 40 14.91 -8.11 -14.15
N PHE A 41 14.57 -7.35 -13.11
CA PHE A 41 14.75 -5.90 -13.05
C PHE A 41 15.86 -5.51 -12.08
N ASP A 42 16.71 -4.59 -12.50
CA ASP A 42 17.96 -4.28 -11.78
C ASP A 42 17.77 -3.25 -10.65
N TRP A 43 16.73 -2.41 -10.70
CA TRP A 43 16.48 -1.38 -9.66
C TRP A 43 15.60 -1.85 -8.49
N MET A 44 15.28 -3.15 -8.40
CA MET A 44 14.56 -3.75 -7.27
C MET A 44 15.49 -3.96 -6.06
N ASP A 45 16.07 -2.87 -5.55
CA ASP A 45 16.73 -2.82 -4.22
C ASP A 45 15.70 -2.86 -3.06
N VAL A 46 14.43 -2.67 -3.39
CA VAL A 46 13.30 -2.76 -2.47
C VAL A 46 12.90 -4.23 -2.32
N GLU A 47 12.48 -4.68 -1.14
CA GLU A 47 11.93 -6.04 -0.93
C GLU A 47 10.74 -6.29 -1.87
N ALA A 48 11.05 -6.81 -3.04
CA ALA A 48 10.14 -7.00 -4.14
C ALA A 48 9.90 -8.49 -4.30
N ARG A 49 8.64 -8.90 -4.11
CA ARG A 49 8.25 -10.29 -4.15
C ARG A 49 7.74 -10.63 -5.54
N ARG A 50 8.40 -11.57 -6.22
CA ARG A 50 7.86 -12.16 -7.45
C ARG A 50 6.64 -13.01 -7.11
N ILE A 51 5.49 -12.68 -7.69
CA ILE A 51 4.21 -13.38 -7.47
C ILE A 51 3.75 -14.16 -8.70
N GLY A 52 4.43 -14.01 -9.84
CA GLY A 52 4.20 -14.78 -11.06
C GLY A 52 5.24 -14.48 -12.16
N PRO A 53 5.12 -15.10 -13.34
CA PRO A 53 5.92 -14.78 -14.51
C PRO A 53 5.74 -13.32 -14.92
N GLY A 54 6.81 -12.53 -14.94
CA GLY A 54 6.77 -11.09 -15.18
C GLY A 54 5.98 -10.27 -14.15
N LEU A 55 5.53 -10.85 -13.03
CA LEU A 55 4.66 -10.16 -12.07
C LEU A 55 5.34 -10.03 -10.72
N PHE A 56 5.51 -8.77 -10.28
CA PHE A 56 6.21 -8.42 -9.05
C PHE A 56 5.33 -7.55 -8.17
N GLU A 57 5.44 -7.77 -6.85
CA GLU A 57 4.75 -7.01 -5.82
C GLU A 57 5.78 -6.34 -4.92
N LEU A 58 5.63 -5.03 -4.76
CA LEU A 58 6.48 -4.17 -3.96
C LEU A 58 5.64 -3.57 -2.84
N SER A 59 6.22 -3.40 -1.66
CA SER A 59 5.62 -2.63 -0.58
C SER A 59 6.47 -1.41 -0.29
N CYS A 60 5.84 -0.23 -0.21
CA CYS A 60 6.53 1.02 0.05
C CYS A 60 5.72 1.94 0.95
N LEU A 61 6.37 2.91 1.58
CA LEU A 61 5.66 3.96 2.29
C LEU A 61 4.99 4.94 1.31
N GLN A 62 3.97 5.64 1.78
CA GLN A 62 3.19 6.55 0.95
C GLN A 62 4.03 7.67 0.31
N GLY A 63 5.09 8.12 0.98
CA GLY A 63 6.05 9.11 0.43
C GLY A 63 6.98 8.55 -0.65
N GLU A 64 7.31 7.26 -0.58
CA GLU A 64 8.23 6.58 -1.51
C GLU A 64 7.54 6.19 -2.82
N LYS A 65 6.23 5.97 -2.76
CA LYS A 65 5.38 5.52 -3.88
C LYS A 65 5.64 6.29 -5.18
N MET A 66 5.68 7.62 -5.12
CA MET A 66 5.81 8.45 -6.34
C MET A 66 7.21 8.32 -6.97
N GLY A 67 8.24 8.06 -6.17
CA GLY A 67 9.58 7.77 -6.68
C GLY A 67 9.63 6.42 -7.40
N LEU A 68 9.01 5.40 -6.82
CA LEU A 68 8.93 4.06 -7.43
C LEU A 68 8.11 4.04 -8.71
N LEU A 69 6.97 4.75 -8.74
CA LEU A 69 6.18 4.89 -9.96
C LEU A 69 6.96 5.57 -11.08
N ARG A 70 7.78 6.57 -10.76
CA ARG A 70 8.62 7.22 -11.76
C ARG A 70 9.67 6.27 -12.31
N ARG A 71 10.38 5.54 -11.45
CA ARG A 71 11.36 4.52 -11.86
C ARG A 71 10.72 3.44 -12.74
N ALA A 72 9.54 2.96 -12.36
CA ALA A 72 8.80 1.98 -13.14
C ALA A 72 8.38 2.53 -14.51
N ALA A 73 7.95 3.80 -14.59
CA ALA A 73 7.57 4.43 -15.85
C ALA A 73 8.76 4.76 -16.76
N GLU A 74 9.95 4.94 -16.20
CA GLU A 74 11.20 5.16 -16.94
C GLU A 74 11.77 3.87 -17.53
N ASP A 75 11.32 2.71 -17.04
CA ASP A 75 11.84 1.43 -17.47
C ASP A 75 10.98 0.83 -18.60
N PRO A 76 11.55 0.65 -19.81
CA PRO A 76 10.80 0.19 -20.98
C PRO A 76 10.31 -1.25 -20.87
N GLN A 77 10.84 -2.04 -19.94
CA GLN A 77 10.40 -3.41 -19.74
C GLN A 77 9.14 -3.50 -18.86
N VAL A 78 8.74 -2.43 -18.15
CA VAL A 78 7.48 -2.40 -17.41
C VAL A 78 6.33 -2.20 -18.40
N ALA A 79 5.45 -3.20 -18.49
CA ALA A 79 4.25 -3.14 -19.29
C ALA A 79 3.09 -2.46 -18.55
N ASP A 80 2.98 -2.68 -17.24
CA ASP A 80 1.88 -2.14 -16.44
C ASP A 80 2.26 -1.95 -14.96
N VAL A 81 1.59 -0.99 -14.31
CA VAL A 81 1.78 -0.67 -12.90
C VAL A 81 0.43 -0.43 -12.21
N GLU A 82 0.08 -1.33 -11.31
CA GLU A 82 -1.11 -1.19 -10.46
C GLU A 82 -0.72 -0.68 -9.06
N VAL A 83 -1.40 0.38 -8.61
CA VAL A 83 -1.27 0.86 -7.23
C VAL A 83 -2.38 0.27 -6.38
N LEU A 84 -2.03 -0.65 -5.50
CA LEU A 84 -2.94 -1.27 -4.55
C LEU A 84 -2.93 -0.46 -3.25
N GLN A 85 -3.96 0.37 -3.09
CA GLN A 85 -4.17 1.10 -1.84
C GLN A 85 -4.66 0.15 -0.74
N PRO A 86 -4.30 0.40 0.53
CA PRO A 86 -4.82 -0.37 1.65
C PRO A 86 -6.34 -0.32 1.66
N THR A 87 -6.92 -1.49 1.86
CA THR A 87 -8.36 -1.73 1.92
C THR A 87 -8.94 -1.19 3.21
N LEU A 88 -10.27 -1.08 3.27
CA LEU A 88 -10.97 -0.69 4.50
C LEU A 88 -10.69 -1.70 5.64
N ASP A 89 -10.61 -2.99 5.30
CA ASP A 89 -10.33 -4.06 6.26
C ASP A 89 -8.94 -3.93 6.88
N GLU A 90 -7.92 -3.62 6.07
CA GLU A 90 -6.56 -3.36 6.56
C GLU A 90 -6.48 -2.11 7.43
N LEU A 91 -7.23 -1.05 7.08
CA LEU A 91 -7.35 0.14 7.92
C LEU A 91 -8.03 -0.19 9.25
N TYR A 92 -9.13 -0.94 9.20
CA TYR A 92 -9.86 -1.41 10.38
C TYR A 92 -8.92 -2.20 11.29
N GLY A 93 -8.23 -3.20 10.74
CA GLY A 93 -7.19 -3.96 11.43
C GLY A 93 -6.17 -3.04 12.08
N HIS A 94 -5.56 -2.11 11.35
CA HIS A 94 -4.55 -1.22 11.91
C HIS A 94 -5.06 -0.41 13.11
N PHE A 95 -6.23 0.22 13.01
CA PHE A 95 -6.79 1.04 14.10
C PHE A 95 -7.24 0.20 15.30
N LEU A 96 -7.63 -1.06 15.11
CA LEU A 96 -7.96 -1.97 16.20
C LEU A 96 -6.70 -2.50 16.90
N HIS A 97 -5.69 -2.95 16.15
CA HIS A 97 -4.44 -3.47 16.72
C HIS A 97 -3.59 -2.36 17.36
N GLY A 98 -3.68 -1.11 16.90
CA GLY A 98 -3.01 0.04 17.51
C GLY A 98 -3.42 0.31 18.98
N ARG A 99 -4.54 -0.25 19.45
CA ARG A 99 -4.95 -0.19 20.87
C ARG A 99 -4.39 -1.33 21.73
N ALA A 100 -3.96 -2.44 21.12
CA ALA A 100 -3.35 -3.56 21.85
C ALA A 100 -1.94 -3.23 22.38
N GLY A 101 -1.31 -2.15 21.89
CA GLY A 101 0.00 -1.68 22.36
C GLY A 101 -0.04 -0.49 23.33
N ARG A 102 -1.22 -0.08 23.83
CA ARG A 102 -1.36 1.04 24.80
C ARG A 102 -2.18 0.70 26.04
N ALA A 103 -2.38 -0.59 26.30
CA ALA A 103 -2.88 -1.08 27.58
C ALA A 103 -1.71 -1.75 28.34
N GLU A 104 -0.75 -0.93 28.79
CA GLU A 104 0.14 -1.23 29.90
C GLU A 104 0.15 -0.04 30.85
#